data_AF-A0A961FAF6-F1
#
_entry.id   AF-A0A961FAF6-F1
#
_cell.length_a   1.000
_cell.length_b   1.000
_cell.length_c   1.000
_cell.angle_alpha   90.00
_cell.angle_beta   90.00
_cell.angle_gamma   90.00
#
_symmetry.space_group_name_H-M   'P 1'
#
loop_
_entity.id
_entity.type
_entity.pdbx_description
1 polymer ?
#
loop_
_entity_poly.entity_id
_entity_poly.type
_entity_poly.pdbx_seq_one_letter_code
_entity_poly.pdbx_strand_id
1 'polypeptide(L)' 'EGWQEVPDTTTYDNAFKIQWEEFLKHVATDSPFPWTLREGAKGVQLAELGLQSWAQRKWLNVEPLVS' A
#
# COMPACT_ATOMS: atom_id res chain seq x y z
N GLU A 1 31.52 17.85 6.81
CA GLU A 1 30.90 16.56 7.16
C GLU A 1 29.58 16.47 6.44
N GLY A 2 29.43 15.47 5.57
CA GLY A 2 28.38 15.40 4.57
C GLY A 2 27.78 14.00 4.49
N TRP A 3 26.71 13.88 3.70
CA TRP A 3 25.98 12.65 3.43
C TRP A 3 26.89 11.44 3.26
N GLN A 4 26.54 10.34 3.93
CA GLN A 4 27.17 9.03 3.76
C GLN A 4 26.34 8.19 2.79
N GLU A 5 27.02 7.58 1.82
CA GLU A 5 26.42 6.62 0.90
C GLU A 5 26.10 5.33 1.67
N VAL A 6 24.84 4.89 1.56
CA VAL A 6 24.40 3.63 2.18
C VAL A 6 24.77 2.49 1.23
N PRO A 7 25.52 1.47 1.66
CA PRO A 7 25.88 0.34 0.81
C PRO A 7 24.65 -0.47 0.39
N ASP A 8 24.67 -0.98 -0.85
CA ASP A 8 23.68 -1.95 -1.31
C ASP A 8 23.87 -3.28 -0.57
N THR A 9 23.03 -3.53 0.44
CA THR A 9 23.11 -4.74 1.29
C THR A 9 22.33 -5.92 0.73
N THR A 10 21.51 -5.72 -0.31
CA THR A 10 20.62 -6.76 -0.86
C THR A 10 20.24 -6.44 -2.30
N THR A 11 20.12 -7.48 -3.13
CA THR A 11 19.54 -7.38 -4.47
C THR A 11 18.02 -7.46 -4.39
N TYR A 12 17.31 -6.43 -4.84
CA TYR A 12 15.86 -6.44 -4.97
C TYR A 12 15.46 -6.86 -6.39
N ASP A 13 14.64 -7.90 -6.52
CA ASP A 13 13.99 -8.23 -7.79
C ASP A 13 12.82 -7.26 -8.07
N ASN A 14 12.27 -7.31 -9.27
CA ASN A 14 11.16 -6.45 -9.67
C ASN A 14 9.93 -6.67 -8.77
N ALA A 15 9.54 -5.61 -8.03
CA ALA A 15 8.43 -5.69 -7.09
C ALA A 15 7.08 -6.07 -7.74
N PHE A 16 6.83 -5.65 -8.98
CA PHE A 16 5.61 -6.03 -9.70
C PHE A 16 5.59 -7.51 -10.03
N LYS A 17 6.72 -8.07 -10.48
CA LYS A 17 6.86 -9.51 -10.73
C LYS A 17 6.56 -10.31 -9.47
N ILE A 18 7.17 -9.94 -8.34
CA ILE A 18 6.95 -10.61 -7.05
C ILE A 18 5.47 -10.58 -6.66
N GLN A 19 4.82 -9.41 -6.75
CA GLN A 19 3.40 -9.28 -6.40
C GLN A 19 2.49 -10.09 -7.34
N TRP A 20 2.82 -10.16 -8.63
CA TRP A 20 2.10 -11.00 -9.58
C TRP A 20 2.24 -12.50 -9.26
N GLU A 21 3.44 -12.95 -8.90
CA GLU A 21 3.69 -14.34 -8.47
C GLU A 21 2.84 -14.68 -7.24
N GLU A 22 2.79 -13.81 -6.23
CA GLU A 22 1.96 -14.00 -5.03
C GLU A 22 0.46 -13.98 -5.34
N PHE A 23 0.00 -13.08 -6.21
CA PHE A 23 -1.41 -13.04 -6.63
C PHE A 23 -1.82 -14.32 -7.36
N LEU A 24 -1.01 -14.80 -8.29
CA LEU A 24 -1.28 -16.05 -9.01
C LEU A 24 -1.29 -17.26 -8.06
N LYS A 25 -0.35 -17.30 -7.11
CA LYS A 25 -0.29 -18.34 -6.08
C LYS A 25 -1.55 -18.32 -5.20
N HIS A 26 -2.01 -17.15 -4.78
CA HIS A 26 -3.27 -16.99 -4.06
C HIS A 26 -4.45 -17.57 -4.84
N VAL A 27 -4.60 -17.19 -6.11
CA VAL A 27 -5.70 -17.68 -6.97
C VAL A 27 -5.65 -19.20 -7.17
N ALA A 28 -4.46 -19.77 -7.38
CA ALA A 28 -4.30 -21.18 -7.70
C ALA A 28 -4.37 -22.11 -6.48
N THR A 29 -4.01 -21.62 -5.29
CA THR A 29 -3.78 -22.49 -4.11
C THR A 29 -4.46 -22.01 -2.84
N ASP A 30 -5.20 -20.91 -2.89
CA ASP A 30 -5.79 -20.24 -1.72
C ASP A 30 -4.75 -19.81 -0.66
N SER A 31 -3.51 -19.56 -1.11
CA SER A 31 -2.46 -19.00 -0.25
C SER A 31 -2.87 -17.61 0.30
N PRO A 32 -2.50 -17.23 1.53
CA PRO A 32 -2.85 -15.91 2.09
C PRO A 32 -2.36 -14.76 1.21
N PHE A 33 -3.24 -13.77 0.95
CA PHE A 33 -2.93 -12.62 0.12
C PHE A 33 -3.47 -11.32 0.74
N PRO A 34 -2.61 -10.47 1.32
CA PRO A 34 -3.05 -9.28 2.03
C PRO A 34 -3.49 -8.14 1.09
N TRP A 35 -2.98 -8.06 -0.14
CA TRP A 35 -3.16 -6.92 -1.05
C TRP A 35 -4.44 -6.99 -1.89
N THR A 36 -5.57 -7.24 -1.23
CA THR A 36 -6.88 -7.33 -1.90
C THR A 36 -7.38 -5.98 -2.44
N LEU A 37 -8.47 -6.00 -3.21
CA LEU A 37 -9.17 -4.77 -3.62
C LEU A 37 -9.60 -3.89 -2.44
N ARG A 38 -9.84 -4.48 -1.26
CA ARG A 38 -10.15 -3.72 -0.05
C ARG A 38 -9.00 -2.82 0.39
N GLU A 39 -7.75 -3.25 0.20
CA GLU A 39 -6.58 -2.39 0.48
C GLU A 39 -6.49 -1.22 -0.51
N GLY A 40 -6.86 -1.46 -1.78
CA GLY A 40 -7.02 -0.38 -2.76
C GLY A 40 -8.08 0.64 -2.34
N ALA A 41 -9.23 0.18 -1.84
CA ALA A 41 -10.29 1.06 -1.35
C ALA A 41 -9.84 1.92 -0.15
N LYS A 42 -9.02 1.38 0.77
CA LYS A 42 -8.44 2.17 1.87
C LYS A 42 -7.54 3.29 1.35
N GLY A 43 -6.78 3.03 0.28
CA GLY A 43 -5.94 4.04 -0.37
C GLY A 43 -6.77 5.22 -0.93
N VAL A 44 -7.87 4.92 -1.61
CA VAL A 44 -8.80 5.95 -2.13
C VAL A 44 -9.44 6.73 -0.98
N GLN A 45 -9.93 6.04 0.05
CA GLN A 45 -10.51 6.67 1.24
C GLN A 45 -9.55 7.68 1.87
N LEU A 46 -8.29 7.29 2.06
CA LEU A 46 -7.29 8.18 2.64
C LEU A 46 -6.99 9.39 1.75
N ALA A 47 -6.93 9.19 0.42
CA ALA A 47 -6.71 10.27 -0.52
C ALA A 47 -7.85 11.31 -0.49
N GLU A 48 -9.10 10.84 -0.49
CA GLU A 48 -10.29 11.69 -0.41
C GLU A 48 -10.37 12.45 0.92
N LEU A 49 -10.11 11.77 2.05
CA LEU A 49 -10.03 12.41 3.36
C LEU A 49 -8.89 13.41 3.44
N GLY A 50 -7.76 13.17 2.76
CA GLY A 50 -6.66 14.12 2.65
C GLY A 50 -7.07 15.42 1.96
N LEU A 51 -7.79 15.31 0.84
CA LEU A 51 -8.35 16.46 0.13
C LEU A 51 -9.36 17.22 0.98
N GLN A 52 -10.24 16.50 1.68
CA GLN A 52 -11.25 17.09 2.56
C GLN A 52 -10.62 17.79 3.77
N SER A 53 -9.62 17.15 4.40
CA SER A 53 -8.85 17.69 5.51
C SER A 53 -8.15 18.99 5.10
N TRP A 54 -7.55 19.02 3.91
CA TRP A 54 -6.91 20.22 3.37
C TRP A 54 -7.91 21.36 3.17
N ALA A 55 -9.07 21.09 2.57
CA ALA A 55 -10.11 22.08 2.36
C ALA A 55 -10.68 22.63 3.68
N GLN A 56 -10.83 21.79 4.69
CA GLN A 56 -11.43 22.16 5.99
C GLN A 56 -10.39 22.62 7.03
N ARG A 57 -9.09 22.51 6.72
CA ARG A 57 -7.98 22.87 7.62
C ARG A 57 -8.07 22.21 9.00
N LYS A 58 -8.52 20.95 9.04
CA LYS A 58 -8.63 20.17 10.28
C LYS A 58 -8.36 18.70 10.03
N TRP A 59 -7.96 18.02 11.11
CA TRP A 59 -7.86 16.56 11.12
C TRP A 59 -9.23 15.91 10.97
N LEU A 60 -9.26 14.81 10.20
CA LEU A 60 -10.43 13.97 10.00
C LEU A 60 -10.09 12.55 10.44
N ASN A 61 -11.07 11.84 10.99
CA ASN A 61 -10.92 10.44 11.32
C ASN A 61 -11.01 9.58 10.05
N VAL A 62 -10.16 8.56 9.97
CA VAL A 62 -10.27 7.52 8.94
C VAL A 62 -11.11 6.40 9.52
N GLU A 63 -12.41 6.44 9.24
CA GLU A 63 -13.36 5.44 9.73
C GLU A 63 -13.15 4.08 9.03
N PRO A 64 -13.48 2.93 9.66
CA PRO A 64 -13.40 1.64 9.00
C PRO A 64 -14.29 1.56 7.76
N LEU A 65 -13.79 0.96 6.67
CA LEU A 65 -14.60 0.68 5.49
C LEU A 65 -15.74 -0.28 5.83
N VAL A 66 -16.97 0.12 5.53
CA VAL A 66 -18.16 -0.74 5.61
C VAL A 66 -18.07 -1.88 4.59
N SER A 67 -18.52 -3.06 5.01
CA SER A 67 -18.57 -4.28 4.18
C SER A 67 -19.83 -4.36 3.36
#